data_AF-A0A842S522-F1
#
_entry.id   AF-A0A842S522-F1
#
_cell.length_a   1.000
_cell.length_b   1.000
_cell.length_c   1.000
_cell.angle_alpha   90.00
_cell.angle_beta   90.00
_cell.angle_gamma   90.00
#
_symmetry.space_group_name_H-M   'P 1'
#
loop_
_entity.id
_entity.type
_entity.pdbx_description
1 polymer ?
#
loop_
_entity_poly.entity_id
_entity_poly.type
_entity_poly.pdbx_seq_one_letter_code
_entity_poly.pdbx_strand_id
1 'polypeptide(L)'
;MTENTPQKKFRYLTRYKDVLLQCISCGDCREAIDISVNPPKWGVCPVKDHTPGFEPYFGRGKMQIIRSVWQEKLNLSQEMAEVFYQCPTCNACSEACAYEFDNASIYEALRAELVKEGFQLQSHAEMNRAMIQLMNPYNRDNKLKGEWLNNLEFPVKNANEEKVEVLYFVGCTAALTPEIRAVAINTAIVLNKLHVNFGVLGKEEVCCGSVAMRTGDQKAFNTVAQKNIEIFEETGIKKIITSCAGCYRTLKIDYAESLEELDIEVLHSIEFIADIIKKKETKLKDLGISTTYHDPCHTGRHIGLYEEPRELVKKISNLIEMKTIKNNAKCCGAGGGVKKAFPELSLEVAKARVQEAEDTNADYLVSICPFCFRNLQDAIDNLNSDLIMIDLMELVNKALEKND
;
A
#
# COMPACT_ATOMS: atom_id res chain seq x y z
N MET A 1 -13.32 -18.05 -40.92
CA MET A 1 -13.09 -16.87 -40.05
C MET A 1 -13.32 -17.33 -38.62
N THR A 2 -12.29 -17.80 -37.95
CA THR A 2 -12.38 -18.15 -36.53
C THR A 2 -12.54 -16.85 -35.76
N GLU A 3 -13.67 -16.69 -35.07
CA GLU A 3 -13.97 -15.54 -34.22
C GLU A 3 -12.88 -15.39 -33.13
N ASN A 4 -11.88 -14.57 -33.41
CA ASN A 4 -11.02 -13.96 -32.40
C ASN A 4 -11.86 -12.86 -31.76
N THR A 5 -12.74 -13.27 -30.86
CA THR A 5 -13.43 -12.36 -29.95
C THR A 5 -12.36 -11.72 -29.05
N PRO A 6 -12.36 -10.40 -28.78
CA PRO A 6 -11.39 -9.73 -27.93
C PRO A 6 -11.12 -10.42 -26.58
N GLN A 7 -12.12 -11.18 -26.12
CA GLN A 7 -12.12 -12.08 -24.96
C GLN A 7 -10.91 -13.04 -24.92
N LYS A 8 -10.41 -13.51 -26.07
CA LYS A 8 -9.27 -14.43 -26.13
C LYS A 8 -7.91 -13.72 -26.12
N LYS A 9 -7.83 -12.50 -26.66
CA LYS A 9 -6.58 -11.76 -26.83
C LYS A 9 -6.14 -11.10 -25.53
N PHE A 10 -7.05 -10.38 -24.88
CA PHE A 10 -6.79 -9.63 -23.65
C PHE A 10 -7.46 -10.30 -22.43
N ARG A 11 -6.87 -11.40 -21.98
CA ARG A 11 -7.39 -12.24 -20.89
C ARG A 11 -7.64 -11.45 -19.60
N TYR A 12 -6.74 -10.56 -19.20
CA TYR A 12 -6.83 -9.79 -17.96
C TYR A 12 -7.88 -8.69 -18.07
N LEU A 13 -7.93 -7.98 -19.20
CA LEU A 13 -8.94 -6.93 -19.43
C LEU A 13 -10.36 -7.49 -19.60
N THR A 14 -10.49 -8.72 -20.09
CA THR A 14 -11.79 -9.35 -20.33
C THR A 14 -12.65 -9.47 -19.06
N ARG A 15 -12.02 -9.55 -17.88
CA ARG A 15 -12.71 -9.55 -16.58
C ARG A 15 -13.49 -8.25 -16.32
N TYR A 16 -13.11 -7.16 -16.99
CA TYR A 16 -13.68 -5.82 -16.81
C TYR A 16 -14.53 -5.37 -18.01
N LYS A 17 -14.88 -6.26 -18.94
CA LYS A 17 -15.58 -5.91 -20.19
C LYS A 17 -16.82 -5.04 -19.95
N ASP A 18 -17.62 -5.36 -18.93
CA ASP A 18 -18.89 -4.69 -18.69
C ASP A 18 -18.65 -3.27 -18.15
N VAL A 19 -17.67 -3.12 -17.24
CA VAL A 19 -17.23 -1.82 -16.73
C VAL A 19 -16.65 -0.93 -17.84
N LEU A 20 -15.82 -1.50 -18.73
CA LEU A 20 -15.25 -0.76 -19.86
C LEU A 20 -16.31 -0.20 -20.82
N LEU A 21 -17.43 -0.91 -20.98
CA LEU A 21 -18.55 -0.47 -21.81
C LEU A 21 -19.47 0.54 -21.10
N GLN A 22 -19.53 0.50 -19.76
CA GLN A 22 -20.33 1.44 -18.96
C GLN A 22 -19.68 2.82 -18.80
N CYS A 23 -18.35 2.94 -18.92
CA CYS A 23 -17.67 4.21 -18.76
C CYS A 23 -18.09 5.27 -19.80
N ILE A 24 -18.79 6.31 -19.34
CA ILE A 24 -19.26 7.43 -20.17
C ILE A 24 -18.20 8.52 -20.40
N SER A 25 -17.01 8.39 -19.81
CA SER A 25 -15.92 9.39 -19.94
C SER A 25 -16.27 10.81 -19.48
N CYS A 26 -17.05 10.97 -18.39
CA CYS A 26 -17.46 12.30 -17.87
C CYS A 26 -16.27 13.21 -17.52
N GLY A 27 -15.21 12.65 -16.92
CA GLY A 27 -13.99 13.39 -16.56
C GLY A 27 -13.80 13.66 -15.07
N ASP A 28 -14.74 13.29 -14.19
CA ASP A 28 -14.62 13.54 -12.74
C ASP A 28 -13.39 12.85 -12.14
N CYS A 29 -13.01 11.69 -12.68
CA CYS A 29 -11.81 10.95 -12.30
C CYS A 29 -10.48 11.63 -12.70
N ARG A 30 -10.53 12.73 -13.48
CA ARG A 30 -9.39 13.60 -13.77
C ARG A 30 -9.31 14.73 -12.76
N GLU A 31 -10.42 15.44 -12.56
CA GLU A 31 -10.47 16.63 -11.73
C GLU A 31 -11.86 16.77 -11.11
N ALA A 32 -11.92 16.56 -9.80
CA ALA A 32 -13.09 16.83 -8.98
C ALA A 32 -12.66 17.83 -7.90
N ILE A 33 -13.36 18.96 -7.85
CA ILE A 33 -13.22 19.96 -6.79
C ILE A 33 -14.62 20.21 -6.25
N ASP A 34 -14.79 19.94 -4.97
CA ASP A 34 -16.03 20.20 -4.24
C ASP A 34 -15.67 20.56 -2.81
N ILE A 35 -15.72 21.87 -2.52
CA ILE A 35 -15.41 22.42 -1.20
C ILE A 35 -16.62 22.39 -0.26
N SER A 36 -17.80 22.01 -0.76
CA SER A 36 -19.05 21.96 0.02
C SER A 36 -19.23 20.63 0.77
N VAL A 37 -18.49 19.59 0.37
CA VAL A 37 -18.49 18.27 1.02
C VAL A 37 -17.46 18.19 2.14
N ASN A 38 -17.69 17.29 3.10
CA ASN A 38 -16.77 17.02 4.20
C ASN A 38 -16.40 15.53 4.22
N PRO A 39 -15.12 15.14 3.98
CA PRO A 39 -13.98 16.03 3.72
C PRO A 39 -14.04 16.69 2.34
N PRO A 40 -13.46 17.90 2.16
CA PRO A 40 -13.49 18.58 0.88
C PRO A 40 -12.74 17.77 -0.19
N LYS A 41 -13.23 17.83 -1.43
CA LYS A 41 -12.57 17.26 -2.60
C LYS A 41 -11.69 18.33 -3.23
N TRP A 42 -10.40 18.03 -3.38
CA TRP A 42 -9.43 18.97 -3.95
C TRP A 42 -8.47 18.27 -4.91
N GLY A 43 -8.94 18.10 -6.15
CA GLY A 43 -8.21 17.33 -7.16
C GLY A 43 -8.34 15.83 -6.94
N VAL A 44 -7.91 15.05 -7.94
CA VAL A 44 -8.07 13.59 -7.95
C VAL A 44 -6.76 12.89 -8.25
N CYS A 45 -6.14 13.18 -9.39
CA CYS A 45 -4.90 12.50 -9.78
C CYS A 45 -3.69 13.13 -9.09
N PRO A 46 -2.92 12.39 -8.27
CA PRO A 46 -1.78 12.96 -7.55
C PRO A 46 -0.62 13.36 -8.47
N VAL A 47 -0.54 12.78 -9.67
CA VAL A 47 0.52 13.08 -10.65
C VAL A 47 0.14 14.21 -11.61
N LYS A 48 -1.02 14.87 -11.40
CA LYS A 48 -1.54 15.91 -12.30
C LYS A 48 -0.51 17.01 -12.56
N ASP A 49 0.02 17.60 -11.50
CA ASP A 49 0.88 18.78 -11.59
C ASP A 49 2.33 18.43 -11.95
N HIS A 50 2.63 17.14 -12.15
CA HIS A 50 3.97 16.60 -12.38
C HIS A 50 4.06 15.72 -13.63
N THR A 51 3.04 15.77 -14.48
CA THR A 51 3.02 15.11 -15.79
C THR A 51 2.75 16.16 -16.88
N PRO A 52 2.94 15.84 -18.18
CA PRO A 52 2.73 16.80 -19.27
C PRO A 52 1.32 17.42 -19.40
N GLY A 53 0.36 17.07 -18.54
CA GLY A 53 -1.00 17.63 -18.55
C GLY A 53 -1.91 17.05 -19.62
N PHE A 54 -1.44 16.08 -20.41
CA PHE A 54 -2.25 15.41 -21.43
C PHE A 54 -3.17 14.34 -20.84
N GLU A 55 -4.32 14.15 -21.48
CA GLU A 55 -5.38 13.24 -21.03
C GLU A 55 -4.93 11.78 -20.74
N PRO A 56 -4.01 11.15 -21.49
CA PRO A 56 -3.55 9.77 -21.24
C PRO A 56 -3.00 9.51 -19.83
N TYR A 57 -2.51 10.55 -19.14
CA TYR A 57 -1.95 10.43 -17.79
C TYR A 57 -3.04 10.31 -16.70
N PHE A 58 -4.28 10.68 -17.02
CA PHE A 58 -5.39 10.81 -16.06
C PHE A 58 -6.45 9.74 -16.23
N GLY A 59 -7.39 9.67 -15.28
CA GLY A 59 -8.32 8.56 -15.16
C GLY A 59 -9.18 8.34 -16.42
N ARG A 60 -9.73 9.43 -16.98
CA ARG A 60 -10.59 9.36 -18.16
C ARG A 60 -9.81 8.90 -19.40
N GLY A 61 -8.66 9.52 -19.68
CA GLY A 61 -7.81 9.09 -20.80
C GLY A 61 -7.35 7.64 -20.69
N LYS A 62 -6.97 7.18 -19.49
CA LYS A 62 -6.62 5.78 -19.25
C LYS A 62 -7.79 4.84 -19.57
N MET A 63 -8.99 5.17 -19.11
CA MET A 63 -10.19 4.37 -19.42
C MET A 63 -10.50 4.33 -20.93
N GLN A 64 -10.34 5.45 -21.64
CA GLN A 64 -10.52 5.50 -23.10
C GLN A 64 -9.48 4.65 -23.84
N ILE A 65 -8.22 4.70 -23.41
CA ILE A 65 -7.14 3.89 -24.00
C ILE A 65 -7.42 2.41 -23.76
N ILE A 66 -7.75 2.00 -22.52
CA ILE A 66 -8.04 0.60 -22.19
C ILE A 66 -9.23 0.09 -23.00
N ARG A 67 -10.32 0.88 -23.10
CA ARG A 67 -11.47 0.51 -23.93
C ARG A 67 -11.07 0.33 -25.39
N SER A 68 -10.20 1.19 -25.91
CA SER A 68 -9.72 1.13 -27.30
C SER A 68 -8.81 -0.06 -27.55
N VAL A 69 -7.94 -0.41 -26.60
CA VAL A 69 -7.13 -1.65 -26.62
C VAL A 69 -8.04 -2.86 -26.61
N TRP A 70 -8.99 -2.94 -25.68
CA TRP A 70 -9.93 -4.05 -25.59
C TRP A 70 -10.80 -4.19 -26.84
N GLN A 71 -11.17 -3.10 -27.51
CA GLN A 71 -11.89 -3.11 -28.79
C GLN A 71 -10.97 -3.35 -30.01
N GLU A 72 -9.68 -3.63 -29.80
CA GLU A 72 -8.68 -3.84 -30.86
C GLU A 72 -8.50 -2.66 -31.82
N LYS A 73 -8.86 -1.45 -31.37
CA LYS A 73 -8.65 -0.19 -32.11
C LYS A 73 -7.27 0.41 -31.87
N LEU A 74 -6.61 -0.01 -30.80
CA LEU A 74 -5.29 0.46 -30.39
C LEU A 74 -4.45 -0.76 -30.01
N ASN A 75 -3.21 -0.81 -30.51
CA ASN A 75 -2.27 -1.84 -30.11
C ASN A 75 -1.58 -1.43 -28.80
N LEU A 76 -1.15 -2.43 -28.03
CA LEU A 76 -0.24 -2.21 -26.91
C LEU A 76 1.10 -1.70 -27.45
N SER A 77 1.76 -0.84 -26.69
CA SER A 77 3.05 -0.25 -27.08
C SER A 77 3.89 0.13 -25.86
N GLN A 78 5.17 0.42 -26.10
CA GLN A 78 6.09 0.87 -25.06
C GLN A 78 5.72 2.24 -24.51
N GLU A 79 5.28 3.17 -25.36
CA GLU A 79 4.84 4.51 -24.97
C GLU A 79 3.60 4.43 -24.07
N MET A 80 2.69 3.49 -24.35
CA MET A 80 1.55 3.23 -23.49
C MET A 80 2.00 2.76 -22.10
N ALA A 81 2.99 1.87 -22.03
CA ALA A 81 3.56 1.43 -20.77
C ALA A 81 4.13 2.62 -19.98
N GLU A 82 4.94 3.48 -20.60
CA GLU A 82 5.52 4.66 -19.95
C GLU A 82 4.47 5.61 -19.34
N VAL A 83 3.33 5.79 -20.00
CA VAL A 83 2.21 6.58 -19.48
C VAL A 83 1.49 5.86 -18.34
N PHE A 84 1.18 4.58 -18.49
CA PHE A 84 0.41 3.83 -17.50
C PHE A 84 1.20 3.60 -16.23
N TYR A 85 2.52 3.37 -16.31
CA TYR A 85 3.38 3.10 -15.16
C TYR A 85 3.67 4.31 -14.27
N GLN A 86 3.33 5.53 -14.70
CA GLN A 86 3.34 6.73 -13.86
C GLN A 86 2.14 6.79 -12.89
N CYS A 87 1.17 5.87 -13.01
CA CYS A 87 0.07 5.75 -12.05
C CYS A 87 0.53 5.04 -10.76
N PRO A 88 0.35 5.62 -9.56
CA PRO A 88 0.65 4.91 -8.31
C PRO A 88 -0.45 3.92 -7.89
N THR A 89 -1.48 3.71 -8.72
CA THR A 89 -2.63 2.81 -8.47
C THR A 89 -3.34 3.10 -7.14
N CYS A 90 -3.42 4.37 -6.75
CA CYS A 90 -3.95 4.80 -5.46
C CYS A 90 -5.48 4.81 -5.34
N ASN A 91 -6.21 4.55 -6.42
CA ASN A 91 -7.68 4.57 -6.51
C ASN A 91 -8.41 5.89 -6.26
N ALA A 92 -7.72 7.04 -6.19
CA ALA A 92 -8.39 8.34 -6.07
C ALA A 92 -9.41 8.61 -7.20
N CYS A 93 -9.12 8.13 -8.42
CA CYS A 93 -10.04 8.21 -9.56
C CYS A 93 -11.34 7.43 -9.37
N SER A 94 -11.33 6.37 -8.56
CA SER A 94 -12.49 5.53 -8.26
C SER A 94 -13.41 6.21 -7.25
N GLU A 95 -12.84 6.88 -6.24
CA GLU A 95 -13.60 7.73 -5.29
C GLU A 95 -14.33 8.89 -5.95
N ALA A 96 -13.79 9.38 -7.08
CA ALA A 96 -14.41 10.42 -7.89
C ALA A 96 -15.41 9.86 -8.93
N CYS A 97 -15.46 8.55 -9.13
CA CYS A 97 -16.28 7.94 -10.17
C CYS A 97 -17.71 7.75 -9.67
N ALA A 98 -18.68 8.41 -10.32
CA ALA A 98 -20.11 8.25 -10.02
C ALA A 98 -20.66 6.82 -10.26
N TYR A 99 -19.90 5.98 -10.98
CA TYR A 99 -20.23 4.58 -11.25
C TYR A 99 -19.42 3.59 -10.40
N GLU A 100 -18.61 4.10 -9.46
CA GLU A 100 -17.88 3.28 -8.47
C GLU A 100 -16.96 2.22 -9.08
N PHE A 101 -16.43 2.49 -10.28
CA PHE A 101 -15.48 1.58 -10.92
C PHE A 101 -14.17 1.49 -10.14
N ASP A 102 -13.66 0.27 -9.96
CA ASP A 102 -12.31 0.05 -9.45
C ASP A 102 -11.26 0.29 -10.55
N ASN A 103 -10.98 1.56 -10.81
CA ASN A 103 -10.05 1.97 -11.85
C ASN A 103 -8.63 1.42 -11.65
N ALA A 104 -8.14 1.29 -10.40
CA ALA A 104 -6.82 0.75 -10.13
C ALA A 104 -6.69 -0.69 -10.65
N SER A 105 -7.65 -1.56 -10.35
CA SER A 105 -7.64 -2.95 -10.80
C SER A 105 -7.76 -3.08 -12.33
N ILE A 106 -8.48 -2.15 -12.99
CA ILE A 106 -8.53 -2.08 -14.45
C ILE A 106 -7.17 -1.67 -15.03
N TYR A 107 -6.48 -0.70 -14.42
CA TYR A 107 -5.15 -0.26 -14.86
C TYR A 107 -4.10 -1.36 -14.69
N GLU A 108 -4.20 -2.12 -13.61
CA GLU A 108 -3.34 -3.28 -13.36
C GLU A 108 -3.58 -4.41 -14.36
N ALA A 109 -4.84 -4.63 -14.75
CA ALA A 109 -5.16 -5.57 -15.81
C ALA A 109 -4.53 -5.16 -17.16
N LEU A 110 -4.53 -3.87 -17.52
CA LEU A 110 -3.79 -3.40 -18.69
C LEU A 110 -2.28 -3.63 -18.53
N ARG A 111 -1.71 -3.32 -17.36
CA ARG A 111 -0.29 -3.55 -17.08
C ARG A 111 0.09 -5.02 -17.21
N ALA A 112 -0.81 -5.94 -16.83
CA ALA A 112 -0.61 -7.37 -17.02
C ALA A 112 -0.59 -7.78 -18.51
N GLU A 113 -1.44 -7.16 -19.34
CA GLU A 113 -1.34 -7.34 -20.81
C GLU A 113 -0.02 -6.76 -21.36
N LEU A 114 0.41 -5.58 -20.89
CA LEU A 114 1.69 -4.99 -21.29
C LEU A 114 2.88 -5.89 -20.95
N VAL A 115 2.91 -6.47 -19.75
CA VAL A 115 3.96 -7.42 -19.35
C VAL A 115 3.94 -8.67 -20.22
N LYS A 116 2.74 -9.22 -20.48
CA LYS A 116 2.57 -10.42 -21.33
C LYS A 116 3.12 -10.20 -22.74
N GLU A 117 2.92 -9.01 -23.32
CA GLU A 117 3.43 -8.66 -24.65
C GLU A 117 4.86 -8.08 -24.64
N GLY A 118 5.53 -8.04 -23.47
CA GLY A 118 6.93 -7.64 -23.36
C GLY A 118 7.20 -6.14 -23.24
N PHE A 119 6.17 -5.31 -23.02
CA PHE A 119 6.29 -3.84 -22.88
C PHE A 119 6.55 -3.35 -21.45
N GLN A 120 6.85 -4.25 -20.51
CA GLN A 120 7.16 -3.87 -19.14
C GLN A 120 8.42 -2.98 -19.06
N LEU A 121 8.48 -2.08 -18.08
CA LEU A 121 9.68 -1.28 -17.86
C LEU A 121 10.83 -2.16 -17.34
N GLN A 122 12.04 -1.91 -17.81
CA GLN A 122 13.23 -2.65 -17.39
C GLN A 122 13.42 -2.63 -15.87
N SER A 123 13.23 -1.48 -15.23
CA SER A 123 13.38 -1.32 -13.78
C SER A 123 12.38 -2.16 -12.98
N HIS A 124 11.18 -2.39 -13.52
CA HIS A 124 10.18 -3.29 -12.94
C HIS A 124 10.54 -4.76 -13.17
N ALA A 125 10.98 -5.10 -14.38
CA ALA A 125 11.42 -6.46 -14.70
C ALA A 125 12.56 -6.95 -13.81
N GLU A 126 13.55 -6.09 -13.54
CA GLU A 126 14.68 -6.41 -12.64
C GLU A 126 14.21 -6.63 -11.19
N MET A 127 13.34 -5.74 -10.71
CA MET A 127 12.76 -5.83 -9.37
C MET A 127 11.91 -7.09 -9.18
N ASN A 128 11.09 -7.44 -10.17
CA ASN A 128 10.24 -8.64 -10.13
C ASN A 128 11.07 -9.92 -10.28
N ARG A 129 12.16 -9.89 -11.06
CA ARG A 129 13.13 -11.01 -11.10
C ARG A 129 13.80 -11.22 -9.74
N ALA A 130 14.24 -10.15 -9.08
CA ALA A 130 14.78 -10.23 -7.73
C ALA A 130 13.75 -10.82 -6.75
N MET A 131 12.48 -10.46 -6.88
CA MET A 131 11.41 -11.03 -6.06
C MET A 131 11.29 -12.56 -6.22
N ILE A 132 11.42 -13.08 -7.44
CA ILE A 132 11.42 -14.52 -7.70
C ILE A 132 12.70 -15.20 -7.19
N GLN A 133 13.86 -14.58 -7.34
CA GLN A 133 15.15 -15.22 -7.02
C GLN A 133 15.51 -15.13 -5.54
N LEU A 134 15.17 -14.01 -4.91
CA LEU A 134 15.59 -13.65 -3.56
C LEU A 134 14.41 -13.53 -2.59
N MET A 135 13.19 -13.83 -3.03
CA MET A 135 11.96 -13.70 -2.23
C MET A 135 11.68 -12.26 -1.75
N ASN A 136 12.36 -11.26 -2.34
CA ASN A 136 12.16 -9.84 -2.05
C ASN A 136 12.51 -8.94 -3.25
N PRO A 137 11.85 -7.78 -3.42
CA PRO A 137 12.06 -6.89 -4.56
C PRO A 137 13.26 -5.95 -4.39
N TYR A 138 14.00 -6.02 -3.29
CA TYR A 138 15.06 -5.06 -2.94
C TYR A 138 16.45 -5.47 -3.46
N ASN A 139 16.55 -6.63 -4.12
CA ASN A 139 17.82 -7.21 -4.55
C ASN A 139 18.83 -7.35 -3.38
N ARG A 140 18.34 -7.77 -2.21
CA ARG A 140 19.11 -8.02 -1.00
C ARG A 140 18.97 -9.48 -0.59
N ASP A 141 19.90 -10.00 0.20
CA ASP A 141 19.76 -11.33 0.79
C ASP A 141 18.52 -11.37 1.70
N ASN A 142 17.62 -12.34 1.48
CA ASN A 142 16.40 -12.50 2.27
C ASN A 142 16.72 -12.79 3.75
N LYS A 143 17.89 -13.37 4.03
CA LYS A 143 18.31 -13.70 5.40
C LYS A 143 18.39 -12.48 6.31
N LEU A 144 18.63 -11.31 5.74
CA LEU A 144 18.69 -10.04 6.48
C LEU A 144 17.33 -9.64 7.09
N LYS A 145 16.22 -10.25 6.65
CA LYS A 145 14.89 -9.97 7.22
C LYS A 145 14.75 -10.36 8.69
N GLY A 146 15.63 -11.21 9.22
CA GLY A 146 15.66 -11.55 10.65
C GLY A 146 16.41 -10.56 11.53
N GLU A 147 17.23 -9.66 10.97
CA GLU A 147 18.17 -8.84 11.76
C GLU A 147 17.50 -7.87 12.73
N TRP A 148 16.29 -7.41 12.43
CA TRP A 148 15.58 -6.48 13.31
C TRP A 148 15.24 -7.09 14.66
N LEU A 149 15.10 -8.42 14.74
CA LEU A 149 14.86 -9.17 15.98
C LEU A 149 15.99 -8.97 17.00
N ASN A 150 17.23 -8.72 16.54
CA ASN A 150 18.38 -8.47 17.41
C ASN A 150 18.24 -7.18 18.25
N ASN A 151 17.25 -6.34 17.94
CA ASN A 151 16.98 -5.09 18.66
C ASN A 151 15.84 -5.24 19.68
N LEU A 152 15.36 -6.46 19.92
CA LEU A 152 14.35 -6.77 20.92
C LEU A 152 15.00 -7.33 22.17
N GLU A 153 14.52 -6.90 23.33
CA GLU A 153 14.96 -7.39 24.65
C GLU A 153 14.17 -8.63 25.12
N PHE A 154 13.35 -9.21 24.25
CA PHE A 154 12.53 -10.39 24.53
C PHE A 154 12.52 -11.33 23.32
N PRO A 155 12.38 -12.64 23.53
CA PRO A 155 12.31 -13.60 22.43
C PRO A 155 10.99 -13.48 21.67
N VAL A 156 11.04 -13.62 20.35
CA VAL A 156 9.86 -13.74 19.48
C VAL A 156 9.89 -15.13 18.84
N LYS A 157 8.74 -15.80 18.84
CA LYS A 157 8.61 -17.15 18.29
C LYS A 157 8.88 -17.18 16.79
N ASN A 158 9.58 -18.21 16.34
CA ASN A 158 9.70 -18.52 14.92
C ASN A 158 8.49 -19.35 14.50
N ALA A 159 7.60 -18.78 13.68
CA ALA A 159 6.38 -19.45 13.23
C ALA A 159 6.66 -20.71 12.41
N ASN A 160 7.87 -20.85 11.83
CA ASN A 160 8.29 -22.06 11.11
C ASN A 160 8.66 -23.23 12.04
N GLU A 161 8.92 -22.97 13.31
CA GLU A 161 9.43 -23.97 14.26
C GLU A 161 8.42 -24.25 15.39
N GLU A 162 7.61 -23.25 15.74
CA GLU A 162 6.65 -23.31 16.82
C GLU A 162 5.25 -22.90 16.33
N LYS A 163 4.23 -23.60 16.83
CA LYS A 163 2.84 -23.24 16.55
C LYS A 163 2.49 -21.88 17.16
N VAL A 164 2.01 -20.97 16.32
CA VAL A 164 1.49 -19.65 16.72
C VAL A 164 0.14 -19.40 16.07
N GLU A 165 -0.77 -18.76 16.79
CA GLU A 165 -2.09 -18.42 16.24
C GLU A 165 -2.03 -17.14 15.39
N VAL A 166 -1.21 -16.18 15.82
CA VAL A 166 -1.03 -14.88 15.17
C VAL A 166 0.37 -14.79 14.55
N LEU A 167 0.42 -14.60 13.23
CA LEU A 167 1.64 -14.27 12.50
C LEU A 167 1.75 -12.75 12.33
N TYR A 168 2.85 -12.17 12.81
CA TYR A 168 3.25 -10.83 12.38
C TYR A 168 4.04 -10.91 11.07
N PHE A 169 3.37 -10.58 9.97
CA PHE A 169 3.96 -10.48 8.63
C PHE A 169 4.62 -9.10 8.45
N VAL A 170 5.93 -9.06 8.56
CA VAL A 170 6.73 -7.83 8.65
C VAL A 170 6.81 -7.12 7.30
N GLY A 171 6.91 -7.90 6.22
CA GLY A 171 7.12 -7.44 4.86
C GLY A 171 8.56 -6.97 4.60
N CYS A 172 8.84 -6.67 3.33
CA CYS A 172 10.20 -6.38 2.90
C CYS A 172 10.70 -5.00 3.35
N THR A 173 9.86 -3.96 3.31
CA THR A 173 10.30 -2.58 3.55
C THR A 173 10.80 -2.39 4.97
N ALA A 174 10.01 -2.77 5.98
CA ALA A 174 10.41 -2.63 7.39
C ALA A 174 11.56 -3.57 7.76
N ALA A 175 11.60 -4.79 7.20
CA ALA A 175 12.66 -5.75 7.54
C ALA A 175 14.03 -5.42 6.90
N LEU A 176 14.04 -4.95 5.65
CA LEU A 176 15.26 -4.78 4.85
C LEU A 176 15.75 -3.33 4.74
N THR A 177 15.02 -2.33 5.25
CA THR A 177 15.40 -0.91 5.19
C THR A 177 15.72 -0.42 6.60
N PRO A 178 17.01 -0.22 6.96
CA PRO A 178 17.42 0.15 8.31
C PRO A 178 16.68 1.37 8.88
N GLU A 179 16.44 2.39 8.05
CA GLU A 179 15.81 3.65 8.42
C GLU A 179 14.34 3.48 8.83
N ILE A 180 13.68 2.40 8.38
CA ILE A 180 12.25 2.11 8.61
C ILE A 180 12.07 0.88 9.53
N ARG A 181 13.17 0.28 9.99
CA ARG A 181 13.17 -0.91 10.84
C ARG A 181 12.48 -0.69 12.18
N ALA A 182 12.44 0.57 12.64
CA ALA A 182 11.70 0.98 13.83
C ALA A 182 10.22 0.56 13.78
N VAL A 183 9.59 0.49 12.60
CA VAL A 183 8.18 0.03 12.51
C VAL A 183 8.03 -1.42 12.96
N ALA A 184 8.93 -2.30 12.53
CA ALA A 184 8.90 -3.72 12.92
C ALA A 184 9.16 -3.90 14.42
N ILE A 185 10.17 -3.18 14.93
CA ILE A 185 10.56 -3.20 16.34
C ILE A 185 9.42 -2.70 17.23
N ASN A 186 8.87 -1.52 16.94
CA ASN A 186 7.77 -0.95 17.72
C ASN A 186 6.52 -1.82 17.66
N THR A 187 6.21 -2.43 16.51
CA THR A 187 5.08 -3.37 16.40
C THR A 187 5.27 -4.56 17.33
N ALA A 188 6.43 -5.21 17.30
CA ALA A 188 6.72 -6.33 18.19
C ALA A 188 6.67 -5.93 19.68
N ILE A 189 7.24 -4.77 20.05
CA ILE A 189 7.20 -4.27 21.43
C ILE A 189 5.76 -4.04 21.90
N VAL A 190 4.92 -3.41 21.08
CA VAL A 190 3.51 -3.15 21.42
C VAL A 190 2.74 -4.46 21.58
N LEU A 191 2.92 -5.41 20.66
CA LEU A 191 2.29 -6.73 20.76
C LEU A 191 2.71 -7.46 22.06
N ASN A 192 3.99 -7.39 22.42
CA ASN A 192 4.49 -7.97 23.67
C ASN A 192 3.92 -7.28 24.91
N LYS A 193 3.90 -5.93 24.94
CA LYS A 193 3.28 -5.14 26.02
C LYS A 193 1.77 -5.43 26.19
N LEU A 194 1.09 -5.78 25.10
CA LEU A 194 -0.32 -6.16 25.10
C LEU A 194 -0.53 -7.67 25.37
N HIS A 195 0.54 -8.42 25.65
CA HIS A 195 0.56 -9.86 25.90
C HIS A 195 -0.06 -10.68 24.74
N VAL A 196 0.20 -10.27 23.50
CA VAL A 196 -0.19 -11.04 22.32
C VAL A 196 0.81 -12.17 22.12
N ASN A 197 0.31 -13.40 21.99
CA ASN A 197 1.12 -14.55 21.59
C ASN A 197 1.27 -14.57 20.07
N PHE A 198 2.33 -13.97 19.55
CA PHE A 198 2.61 -13.88 18.11
C PHE A 198 3.94 -14.55 17.73
N GLY A 199 4.08 -14.91 16.46
CA GLY A 199 5.35 -15.33 15.86
C GLY A 199 5.67 -14.54 14.59
N VAL A 200 6.86 -14.76 14.05
CA VAL A 200 7.35 -14.17 12.79
C VAL A 200 8.00 -15.26 11.92
N LEU A 201 8.10 -15.02 10.62
CA LEU A 201 8.82 -15.91 9.69
C LEU A 201 10.32 -15.60 9.59
N GLY A 202 10.75 -14.42 10.06
CA GLY A 202 12.14 -14.00 10.09
C GLY A 202 12.81 -14.07 8.72
N LYS A 203 13.95 -14.77 8.65
CA LYS A 203 14.75 -14.94 7.43
C LYS A 203 14.03 -15.68 6.30
N GLU A 204 12.96 -16.42 6.61
CA GLU A 204 12.19 -17.21 5.63
C GLU A 204 10.96 -16.46 5.10
N GLU A 205 10.69 -15.26 5.61
CA GLU A 205 9.55 -14.47 5.16
C GLU A 205 9.67 -14.15 3.67
N VAL A 206 8.65 -14.53 2.90
CA VAL A 206 8.56 -14.27 1.46
C VAL A 206 7.83 -12.94 1.23
N CYS A 207 8.19 -12.20 0.18
CA CYS A 207 7.47 -10.97 -0.18
C CYS A 207 5.98 -11.26 -0.45
N CYS A 208 5.10 -10.36 0.00
CA CYS A 208 3.66 -10.42 -0.34
C CYS A 208 3.33 -10.30 -1.83
N GLY A 209 4.28 -9.98 -2.71
CA GLY A 209 4.01 -9.86 -4.15
C GLY A 209 3.32 -8.56 -4.60
N SER A 210 2.98 -7.64 -3.68
CA SER A 210 2.21 -6.43 -3.98
C SER A 210 2.72 -5.66 -5.21
N VAL A 211 4.02 -5.39 -5.29
CA VAL A 211 4.58 -4.62 -6.42
C VAL A 211 4.55 -5.38 -7.75
N ALA A 212 4.70 -6.71 -7.75
CA ALA A 212 4.58 -7.53 -8.95
C ALA A 212 3.14 -7.48 -9.49
N MET A 213 2.15 -7.63 -8.60
CA MET A 213 0.74 -7.51 -8.97
C MET A 213 0.42 -6.11 -9.53
N ARG A 214 0.87 -5.04 -8.85
CA ARG A 214 0.61 -3.67 -9.32
C ARG A 214 1.33 -3.31 -10.61
N THR A 215 2.48 -3.93 -10.90
CA THR A 215 3.24 -3.72 -12.15
C THR A 215 2.81 -4.65 -13.28
N GLY A 216 1.93 -5.62 -13.00
CA GLY A 216 1.36 -6.55 -13.98
C GLY A 216 2.16 -7.85 -14.17
N ASP A 217 3.23 -8.08 -13.42
CA ASP A 217 4.02 -9.32 -13.51
C ASP A 217 3.34 -10.46 -12.73
N GLN A 218 2.38 -11.07 -13.39
CA GLN A 218 1.58 -12.17 -12.84
C GLN A 218 2.42 -13.40 -12.51
N LYS A 219 3.54 -13.63 -13.22
CA LYS A 219 4.43 -14.75 -12.93
C LYS A 219 5.14 -14.53 -11.59
N ALA A 220 5.74 -13.35 -11.40
CA ALA A 220 6.40 -13.00 -10.16
C ALA A 220 5.43 -12.99 -8.98
N PHE A 221 4.23 -12.41 -9.17
CA PHE A 221 3.17 -12.42 -8.15
C PHE A 221 2.78 -13.85 -7.74
N ASN A 222 2.41 -14.69 -8.70
CA ASN A 222 1.93 -16.05 -8.41
C ASN A 222 3.01 -16.91 -7.74
N THR A 223 4.29 -16.74 -8.12
CA THR A 223 5.39 -17.50 -7.51
C THR A 223 5.52 -17.21 -6.01
N VAL A 224 5.50 -15.94 -5.61
CA VAL A 224 5.59 -15.60 -4.18
C VAL A 224 4.28 -15.83 -3.46
N ALA A 225 3.13 -15.68 -4.12
CA ALA A 225 1.83 -15.96 -3.54
C ALA A 225 1.69 -17.44 -3.17
N GLN A 226 1.97 -18.33 -4.11
CA GLN A 226 1.95 -19.77 -3.88
C GLN A 226 2.85 -20.16 -2.70
N LYS A 227 4.09 -19.67 -2.67
CA LYS A 227 5.01 -20.00 -1.58
C LYS A 227 4.57 -19.47 -0.22
N ASN A 228 3.95 -18.28 -0.17
CA ASN A 228 3.37 -17.77 1.07
C ASN A 228 2.20 -18.65 1.54
N ILE A 229 1.31 -19.08 0.62
CA ILE A 229 0.16 -19.94 0.94
C ILE A 229 0.66 -21.28 1.51
N GLU A 230 1.66 -21.90 0.88
CA GLU A 230 2.31 -23.14 1.37
C GLU A 230 2.85 -22.95 2.80
N ILE A 231 3.57 -21.85 3.06
CA ILE A 231 4.07 -21.53 4.41
C ILE A 231 2.90 -21.34 5.40
N PHE A 232 1.84 -20.64 5.02
CA PHE A 232 0.70 -20.39 5.91
C PHE A 232 -0.04 -21.69 6.27
N GLU A 233 -0.19 -22.59 5.31
CA GLU A 233 -0.76 -23.92 5.53
C GLU A 233 0.12 -24.77 6.46
N GLU A 234 1.43 -24.83 6.21
CA GLU A 234 2.40 -25.58 7.03
C GLU A 234 2.47 -25.08 8.48
N THR A 235 2.43 -23.77 8.67
CA THR A 235 2.49 -23.14 10.00
C THR A 235 1.17 -23.27 10.77
N GLY A 236 0.04 -23.45 10.08
CA GLY A 236 -1.29 -23.62 10.69
C GLY A 236 -1.78 -22.37 11.43
N ILE A 237 -1.30 -21.19 11.03
CA ILE A 237 -1.70 -19.90 11.60
C ILE A 237 -3.18 -19.62 11.34
N LYS A 238 -3.80 -18.80 12.19
CA LYS A 238 -5.22 -18.40 12.05
C LYS A 238 -5.40 -16.92 11.79
N LYS A 239 -4.37 -16.13 12.04
CA LYS A 239 -4.42 -14.69 11.87
C LYS A 239 -3.10 -14.16 11.35
N ILE A 240 -3.15 -13.29 10.35
CA ILE A 240 -2.02 -12.51 9.87
C ILE A 240 -2.25 -11.05 10.23
N ILE A 241 -1.28 -10.45 10.92
CA ILE A 241 -1.21 -9.01 11.14
C ILE A 241 -0.03 -8.43 10.36
N THR A 242 -0.19 -7.23 9.79
CA THR A 242 0.91 -6.53 9.11
C THR A 242 0.80 -5.03 9.32
N SER A 243 1.96 -4.35 9.41
CA SER A 243 2.04 -2.88 9.54
C SER A 243 2.24 -2.19 8.19
N CYS A 244 2.16 -2.92 7.08
CA CYS A 244 2.36 -2.38 5.74
C CYS A 244 1.06 -2.36 4.96
N ALA A 245 0.58 -1.17 4.57
CA ALA A 245 -0.61 -1.04 3.74
C ALA A 245 -0.52 -1.83 2.43
N GLY A 246 0.66 -1.90 1.82
CA GLY A 246 0.94 -2.73 0.64
C GLY A 246 0.69 -4.22 0.87
N CYS A 247 1.27 -4.76 1.95
CA CYS A 247 1.07 -6.14 2.36
C CYS A 247 -0.38 -6.41 2.75
N TYR A 248 -1.00 -5.50 3.49
CA TYR A 248 -2.37 -5.64 3.97
C TYR A 248 -3.36 -5.77 2.82
N ARG A 249 -3.33 -4.86 1.84
CA ARG A 249 -4.20 -4.95 0.66
C ARG A 249 -3.93 -6.18 -0.20
N THR A 250 -2.69 -6.59 -0.32
CA THR A 250 -2.37 -7.78 -1.13
C THR A 250 -2.81 -9.07 -0.44
N LEU A 251 -2.56 -9.23 0.86
CA LEU A 251 -3.03 -10.39 1.62
C LEU A 251 -4.56 -10.40 1.75
N LYS A 252 -5.19 -9.26 2.07
CA LYS A 252 -6.64 -9.17 2.30
C LYS A 252 -7.47 -9.31 1.03
N ILE A 253 -7.00 -8.79 -0.11
CA ILE A 253 -7.78 -8.74 -1.37
C ILE A 253 -7.21 -9.70 -2.42
N ASP A 254 -5.90 -9.65 -2.70
CA ASP A 254 -5.34 -10.47 -3.80
C ASP A 254 -5.19 -11.95 -3.40
N TYR A 255 -5.06 -12.26 -2.10
CA TYR A 255 -4.98 -13.64 -1.60
C TYR A 255 -6.31 -14.12 -1.00
N ALA A 256 -7.38 -13.34 -1.10
CA ALA A 256 -8.64 -13.58 -0.37
C ALA A 256 -9.15 -15.01 -0.52
N GLU A 257 -9.26 -15.50 -1.76
CA GLU A 257 -9.74 -16.87 -2.06
C GLU A 257 -8.91 -17.94 -1.31
N SER A 258 -7.59 -17.90 -1.41
CA SER A 258 -6.72 -18.89 -0.74
C SER A 258 -6.71 -18.76 0.78
N LEU A 259 -6.85 -17.55 1.32
CA LEU A 259 -6.88 -17.35 2.78
C LEU A 259 -8.25 -17.70 3.38
N GLU A 260 -9.34 -17.56 2.61
CA GLU A 260 -10.67 -18.07 2.99
C GLU A 260 -10.67 -19.59 3.06
N GLU A 261 -10.04 -20.28 2.10
CA GLU A 261 -9.88 -21.74 2.13
C GLU A 261 -9.09 -22.24 3.36
N LEU A 262 -8.09 -21.48 3.79
CA LEU A 262 -7.27 -21.79 4.97
C LEU A 262 -7.88 -21.30 6.30
N ASP A 263 -9.00 -20.57 6.26
CA ASP A 263 -9.63 -19.94 7.43
C ASP A 263 -8.62 -19.03 8.18
N ILE A 264 -7.99 -18.12 7.42
CA ILE A 264 -7.00 -17.16 7.92
C ILE A 264 -7.54 -15.73 7.84
N GLU A 265 -7.65 -15.09 9.00
CA GLU A 265 -8.03 -13.68 9.09
C GLU A 265 -6.84 -12.75 8.88
N VAL A 266 -6.96 -11.76 7.98
CA VAL A 266 -5.95 -10.72 7.78
C VAL A 266 -6.42 -9.40 8.38
N LEU A 267 -5.60 -8.79 9.24
CA LEU A 267 -5.83 -7.48 9.86
C LEU A 267 -4.62 -6.56 9.68
N HIS A 268 -4.87 -5.25 9.66
CA HIS A 268 -3.77 -4.30 9.83
C HIS A 268 -3.33 -4.30 11.30
N SER A 269 -2.04 -4.07 11.58
CA SER A 269 -1.55 -4.07 12.97
C SER A 269 -2.28 -3.06 13.84
N ILE A 270 -2.54 -1.86 13.31
CA ILE A 270 -3.34 -0.80 13.97
C ILE A 270 -4.78 -1.22 14.27
N GLU A 271 -5.46 -1.87 13.32
CA GLU A 271 -6.82 -2.40 13.50
C GLU A 271 -6.84 -3.42 14.65
N PHE A 272 -5.87 -4.34 14.64
CA PHE A 272 -5.73 -5.39 15.64
C PHE A 272 -5.44 -4.82 17.05
N ILE A 273 -4.48 -3.91 17.18
CA ILE A 273 -4.15 -3.34 18.49
C ILE A 273 -5.23 -2.39 19.01
N ALA A 274 -5.94 -1.67 18.13
CA ALA A 274 -7.03 -0.79 18.54
C ALA A 274 -8.17 -1.57 19.19
N ASP A 275 -8.52 -2.74 18.62
CA ASP A 275 -9.50 -3.65 19.19
C ASP A 275 -9.06 -4.17 20.57
N ILE A 276 -7.80 -4.60 20.70
CA ILE A 276 -7.26 -5.07 22.00
C ILE A 276 -7.27 -3.96 23.05
N ILE A 277 -6.78 -2.77 22.71
CA ILE A 277 -6.73 -1.60 23.60
C ILE A 277 -8.15 -1.23 24.06
N LYS A 278 -9.13 -1.27 23.15
CA LYS A 278 -10.53 -1.01 23.46
C LYS A 278 -11.11 -2.08 24.41
N LYS A 279 -10.91 -3.36 24.11
CA LYS A 279 -11.45 -4.49 24.89
C LYS A 279 -10.82 -4.60 26.28
N LYS A 280 -9.53 -4.32 26.42
CA LYS A 280 -8.81 -4.36 27.69
C LYS A 280 -8.88 -3.04 28.47
N GLU A 281 -9.54 -2.02 27.92
CA GLU A 281 -9.56 -0.66 28.47
C GLU A 281 -8.14 -0.13 28.78
N THR A 282 -7.16 -0.51 27.96
CA THR A 282 -5.76 -0.13 28.15
C THR A 282 -5.63 1.39 28.03
N LYS A 283 -5.09 2.02 29.07
CA LYS A 283 -4.85 3.47 29.07
C LYS A 283 -3.66 3.81 28.18
N LEU A 284 -3.82 4.89 27.42
CA LEU A 284 -2.76 5.50 26.61
C LEU A 284 -2.50 6.88 27.19
N LYS A 285 -1.21 7.22 27.37
CA LYS A 285 -0.80 8.57 27.74
C LYS A 285 -0.96 9.51 26.56
N ASP A 286 -1.51 10.68 26.82
CA ASP A 286 -1.33 11.83 25.95
C ASP A 286 0.13 12.28 26.05
N LEU A 287 0.81 12.34 24.91
CA LEU A 287 2.22 12.73 24.80
C LEU A 287 2.38 14.26 24.75
N GLY A 288 1.30 15.03 24.66
CA GLY A 288 1.33 16.50 24.63
C GLY A 288 1.96 17.06 23.35
N ILE A 289 1.93 16.29 22.26
CA ILE A 289 2.47 16.67 20.94
C ILE A 289 1.34 16.97 19.96
N SER A 290 1.64 17.76 18.93
CA SER A 290 0.73 17.99 17.81
C SER A 290 1.07 17.07 16.64
N THR A 291 0.05 16.44 16.05
CA THR A 291 0.23 15.48 14.95
C THR A 291 -0.71 15.80 13.80
N THR A 292 -0.29 15.49 12.58
CA THR A 292 -1.17 15.35 11.43
C THR A 292 -1.04 13.96 10.82
N TYR A 293 -2.03 13.52 10.04
CA TYR A 293 -2.15 12.12 9.63
C TYR A 293 -2.22 11.93 8.12
N HIS A 294 -1.32 11.11 7.57
CA HIS A 294 -1.39 10.62 6.21
C HIS A 294 -2.17 9.32 6.11
N ASP A 295 -3.29 9.32 5.38
CA ASP A 295 -4.05 8.14 5.02
C ASP A 295 -3.35 7.34 3.89
N PRO A 296 -2.77 6.14 4.16
CA PRO A 296 -2.21 5.32 3.09
C PRO A 296 -3.33 4.79 2.18
N CYS A 297 -3.16 4.91 0.87
CA CYS A 297 -4.22 4.57 -0.08
C CYS A 297 -4.70 3.12 0.01
N HIS A 298 -3.79 2.16 0.26
CA HIS A 298 -4.14 0.73 0.33
C HIS A 298 -4.90 0.34 1.60
N THR A 299 -4.72 1.03 2.73
CA THR A 299 -5.55 0.81 3.94
C THR A 299 -6.83 1.63 3.87
N GLY A 300 -6.76 2.86 3.35
CA GLY A 300 -7.90 3.75 3.15
C GLY A 300 -8.77 3.32 1.95
N ARG A 301 -8.50 3.86 0.76
CA ARG A 301 -9.37 3.72 -0.43
C ARG A 301 -9.61 2.28 -0.89
N HIS A 302 -8.71 1.36 -0.61
CA HIS A 302 -8.88 -0.04 -1.04
C HIS A 302 -9.60 -0.91 -0.01
N ILE A 303 -9.63 -0.53 1.27
CA ILE A 303 -10.14 -1.40 2.36
C ILE A 303 -11.13 -0.69 3.29
N GLY A 304 -10.94 0.60 3.54
CA GLY A 304 -11.83 1.45 4.35
C GLY A 304 -11.32 1.74 5.76
N LEU A 305 -10.06 1.44 6.09
CA LEU A 305 -9.47 1.66 7.41
C LEU A 305 -9.10 3.13 7.61
N TYR A 306 -10.02 3.91 8.19
CA TYR A 306 -9.86 5.35 8.41
C TYR A 306 -10.01 5.78 9.87
N GLU A 307 -10.93 5.20 10.64
CA GLU A 307 -11.29 5.70 11.96
C GLU A 307 -10.36 5.17 13.06
N GLU A 308 -10.03 3.88 13.04
CA GLU A 308 -9.19 3.23 14.04
C GLU A 308 -7.83 3.92 14.22
N PRO A 309 -7.10 4.30 13.15
CA PRO A 309 -5.87 5.07 13.29
C PRO A 309 -6.11 6.43 13.95
N ARG A 310 -7.17 7.15 13.54
CA ARG A 310 -7.48 8.49 14.07
C ARG A 310 -7.86 8.45 15.54
N GLU A 311 -8.66 7.47 15.95
CA GLU A 311 -9.07 7.31 17.34
C GLU A 311 -7.88 6.99 18.25
N LEU A 312 -6.87 6.24 17.76
CA LEU A 312 -5.62 6.08 18.51
C LEU A 312 -4.81 7.38 18.55
N VAL A 313 -4.64 8.07 17.41
CA VAL A 313 -3.87 9.32 17.36
C VAL A 313 -4.45 10.38 18.31
N LYS A 314 -5.78 10.55 18.33
CA LYS A 314 -6.48 11.50 19.22
C LYS A 314 -6.33 11.17 20.72
N LYS A 315 -6.11 9.91 21.07
CA LYS A 315 -5.85 9.49 22.47
C LYS A 315 -4.42 9.79 22.90
N ILE A 316 -3.50 9.88 21.95
CA ILE A 316 -2.05 9.96 22.19
C ILE A 316 -1.52 11.39 21.96
N SER A 317 -2.24 12.20 21.19
CA SER A 317 -1.79 13.50 20.72
C SER A 317 -2.94 14.39 20.26
N ASN A 318 -2.66 15.67 20.05
CA ASN A 318 -3.57 16.60 19.39
C ASN A 318 -3.52 16.42 17.86
N LEU A 319 -4.52 15.74 17.29
CA LEU A 319 -4.64 15.54 15.84
C LEU A 319 -5.17 16.80 15.13
N ILE A 320 -4.37 17.33 14.21
CA ILE A 320 -4.71 18.41 13.30
C ILE A 320 -4.82 17.82 11.88
N GLU A 321 -6.04 17.75 11.36
CA GLU A 321 -6.29 17.16 10.04
C GLU A 321 -5.80 18.08 8.90
N MET A 322 -5.20 17.47 7.88
CA MET A 322 -4.86 18.14 6.63
C MET A 322 -6.11 18.57 5.86
N LYS A 323 -5.93 19.42 4.83
CA LYS A 323 -7.01 19.83 3.93
C LYS A 323 -7.71 18.63 3.26
N THR A 324 -6.95 17.64 2.82
CA THR A 324 -7.44 16.41 2.18
C THR A 324 -7.14 15.20 3.06
N ILE A 325 -8.20 14.48 3.42
CA ILE A 325 -8.18 13.37 4.37
C ILE A 325 -9.07 12.23 3.89
N LYS A 326 -8.94 11.06 4.53
CA LYS A 326 -9.70 9.86 4.25
C LYS A 326 -9.64 9.50 2.76
N ASN A 327 -10.78 9.23 2.14
CA ASN A 327 -10.88 8.89 0.73
C ASN A 327 -10.48 10.04 -0.22
N ASN A 328 -10.41 11.27 0.26
CA ASN A 328 -9.93 12.42 -0.51
C ASN A 328 -8.42 12.71 -0.34
N ALA A 329 -7.71 12.01 0.56
CA ALA A 329 -6.30 12.26 0.86
C ALA A 329 -5.37 12.11 -0.36
N LYS A 330 -4.45 13.06 -0.58
CA LYS A 330 -3.44 12.90 -1.64
C LYS A 330 -2.53 11.69 -1.39
N CYS A 331 -2.18 10.99 -2.48
CA CYS A 331 -1.27 9.84 -2.44
C CYS A 331 0.16 10.29 -2.11
N CYS A 332 0.94 9.46 -1.41
CA CYS A 332 2.36 9.71 -1.17
C CYS A 332 3.24 9.56 -2.43
N GLY A 333 2.73 9.03 -3.54
CA GLY A 333 3.47 8.91 -4.82
C GLY A 333 4.28 7.63 -5.03
N ALA A 334 4.50 6.82 -4.00
CA ALA A 334 5.46 5.73 -4.07
C ALA A 334 4.96 4.44 -4.77
N GLY A 335 3.65 4.17 -4.65
CA GLY A 335 3.01 2.90 -5.03
C GLY A 335 3.04 2.59 -6.53
N GLY A 336 2.44 1.46 -6.92
CA GLY A 336 2.27 1.12 -8.34
C GLY A 336 3.56 0.90 -9.14
N GLY A 337 4.71 0.79 -8.47
CA GLY A 337 6.04 0.75 -9.11
C GLY A 337 6.62 2.13 -9.46
N VAL A 338 5.93 3.23 -9.13
CA VAL A 338 6.34 4.59 -9.51
C VAL A 338 7.67 4.96 -8.88
N LYS A 339 7.88 4.73 -7.57
CA LYS A 339 9.16 5.06 -6.91
C LYS A 339 10.38 4.41 -7.56
N LYS A 340 10.22 3.21 -8.15
CA LYS A 340 11.31 2.48 -8.81
C LYS A 340 11.57 2.93 -10.25
N ALA A 341 10.52 3.28 -10.99
CA ALA A 341 10.65 3.65 -12.41
C ALA A 341 10.75 5.16 -12.66
N PHE A 342 10.09 5.97 -11.83
CA PHE A 342 9.99 7.42 -11.95
C PHE A 342 10.25 8.07 -10.57
N PRO A 343 11.49 7.97 -10.04
CA PRO A 343 11.80 8.44 -8.69
C PRO A 343 11.55 9.94 -8.51
N GLU A 344 11.83 10.76 -9.54
CA GLU A 344 11.57 12.20 -9.51
C GLU A 344 10.07 12.49 -9.39
N LEU A 345 9.23 11.85 -10.22
CA LEU A 345 7.77 11.96 -10.11
C LEU A 345 7.27 11.52 -8.72
N SER A 346 7.77 10.41 -8.20
CA SER A 346 7.43 9.90 -6.87
C SER A 346 7.75 10.91 -5.77
N LEU A 347 8.87 11.63 -5.90
CA LEU A 347 9.31 12.64 -4.94
C LEU A 347 8.44 13.90 -5.03
N GLU A 348 8.18 14.42 -6.23
CA GLU A 348 7.35 15.62 -6.41
C GLU A 348 5.92 15.43 -5.87
N VAL A 349 5.32 14.26 -6.12
CA VAL A 349 4.02 13.91 -5.54
C VAL A 349 4.08 13.88 -4.00
N ALA A 350 5.16 13.36 -3.42
CA ALA A 350 5.32 13.33 -1.97
C ALA A 350 5.48 14.73 -1.38
N LYS A 351 6.24 15.62 -2.02
CA LYS A 351 6.37 17.03 -1.61
C LYS A 351 5.01 17.71 -1.54
N ALA A 352 4.15 17.51 -2.54
CA ALA A 352 2.81 18.09 -2.53
C ALA A 352 1.94 17.60 -1.36
N ARG A 353 2.23 16.41 -0.80
CA ARG A 353 1.58 15.91 0.42
C ARG A 353 2.25 16.43 1.69
N VAL A 354 3.57 16.56 1.73
CA VAL A 354 4.30 17.13 2.87
C VAL A 354 3.96 18.60 3.05
N GLN A 355 3.90 19.39 1.98
CA GLN A 355 3.49 20.79 2.05
C GLN A 355 2.09 20.97 2.66
N GLU A 356 1.16 20.08 2.32
CA GLU A 356 -0.18 20.07 2.92
C GLU A 356 -0.14 19.71 4.40
N ALA A 357 0.81 18.88 4.83
CA ALA A 357 1.04 18.58 6.24
C ALA A 357 1.64 19.80 6.98
N GLU A 358 2.55 20.55 6.35
CA GLU A 358 3.12 21.78 6.90
C GLU A 358 2.06 22.87 7.12
N ASP A 359 1.07 22.97 6.23
CA ASP A 359 -0.05 23.90 6.36
C ASP A 359 -0.86 23.68 7.67
N THR A 360 -0.73 22.52 8.30
CA THR A 360 -1.39 22.21 9.59
C THR A 360 -0.64 22.78 10.80
N ASN A 361 0.65 23.16 10.64
CA ASN A 361 1.56 23.53 11.73
C ASN A 361 1.73 22.45 12.82
N ALA A 362 1.45 21.18 12.49
CA ALA A 362 1.74 20.07 13.38
C ALA A 362 3.25 19.77 13.42
N ASP A 363 3.73 19.26 14.55
CA ASP A 363 5.14 18.87 14.72
C ASP A 363 5.46 17.55 14.00
N TYR A 364 4.49 16.62 13.98
CA TYR A 364 4.68 15.25 13.50
C TYR A 364 3.74 14.90 12.35
N LEU A 365 4.29 14.26 11.31
CA LEU A 365 3.53 13.60 10.25
C LEU A 365 3.42 12.10 10.54
N VAL A 366 2.22 11.63 10.85
CA VAL A 366 1.93 10.25 11.23
C VAL A 366 1.47 9.43 10.03
N SER A 367 1.97 8.19 9.92
CA SER A 367 1.49 7.20 8.95
C SER A 367 1.43 5.80 9.56
N ILE A 368 0.72 4.89 8.88
CA ILE A 368 0.60 3.46 9.25
C ILE A 368 1.18 2.55 8.16
N CYS A 369 2.08 3.07 7.33
CA CYS A 369 2.65 2.32 6.21
C CYS A 369 4.15 2.66 6.03
N PRO A 370 5.07 1.69 6.25
CA PRO A 370 6.50 1.80 6.00
C PRO A 370 6.87 2.39 4.64
N PHE A 371 6.12 2.04 3.59
CA PHE A 371 6.43 2.51 2.25
C PHE A 371 6.00 3.96 2.01
N CYS A 372 4.90 4.40 2.64
CA CYS A 372 4.52 5.80 2.64
C CYS A 372 5.49 6.62 3.50
N PHE A 373 5.84 6.12 4.69
CA PHE A 373 6.85 6.73 5.57
C PHE A 373 8.12 7.03 4.79
N ARG A 374 8.71 6.02 4.14
CA ARG A 374 9.96 6.19 3.40
C ARG A 374 9.89 7.31 2.36
N ASN A 375 8.82 7.35 1.56
CA ASN A 375 8.73 8.34 0.48
C ASN A 375 8.38 9.75 0.99
N LEU A 376 7.63 9.85 2.08
CA LEU A 376 7.33 11.12 2.73
C LEU A 376 8.55 11.67 3.49
N GLN A 377 9.36 10.81 4.11
CA GLN A 377 10.65 11.20 4.70
C GLN A 377 11.59 11.76 3.63
N ASP A 378 11.74 11.10 2.48
CA ASP A 378 12.54 11.62 1.37
C ASP A 378 12.09 13.03 0.94
N ALA A 379 10.79 13.33 1.00
CA ALA A 379 10.23 14.64 0.68
C ALA A 379 10.43 15.68 1.80
N ILE A 380 10.29 15.30 3.07
CA ILE A 380 10.62 16.13 4.24
C ILE A 380 12.07 16.59 4.14
N ASP A 381 13.00 15.64 3.92
CA ASP A 381 14.43 15.92 3.80
C ASP A 381 14.72 16.83 2.60
N ASN A 382 14.06 16.60 1.45
CA ASN A 382 14.28 17.41 0.26
C ASN A 382 13.75 18.86 0.39
N LEU A 383 12.65 19.05 1.12
CA LEU A 383 12.07 20.36 1.39
C LEU A 383 12.82 21.10 2.51
N ASN A 384 13.68 20.42 3.28
CA ASN A 384 14.21 20.91 4.56
C ASN A 384 13.08 21.30 5.52
N SER A 385 12.04 20.48 5.57
CA SER A 385 10.88 20.68 6.44
C SER A 385 11.24 20.38 7.89
N ASP A 386 10.65 21.13 8.82
CA ASP A 386 10.76 20.87 10.27
C ASP A 386 9.85 19.71 10.74
N LEU A 387 8.98 19.18 9.86
CA LEU A 387 8.10 18.05 10.18
C LEU A 387 8.89 16.78 10.53
N ILE A 388 8.47 16.12 11.61
CA ILE A 388 9.06 14.85 12.02
C ILE A 388 8.16 13.70 11.57
N MET A 389 8.65 12.87 10.65
CA MET A 389 7.94 11.65 10.24
C MET A 389 7.93 10.65 11.40
N ILE A 390 6.75 10.09 11.72
CA ILE A 390 6.62 9.05 12.75
C ILE A 390 5.59 8.00 12.36
N ASP A 391 5.84 6.74 12.73
CA ASP A 391 4.88 5.66 12.56
C ASP A 391 3.93 5.62 13.78
N LEU A 392 2.64 5.39 13.54
CA LEU A 392 1.65 5.36 14.62
C LEU A 392 1.97 4.28 15.67
N MET A 393 2.58 3.16 15.29
CA MET A 393 2.97 2.13 16.23
C MET A 393 4.06 2.60 17.20
N GLU A 394 4.95 3.49 16.76
CA GLU A 394 5.93 4.11 17.65
C GLU A 394 5.27 5.04 18.66
N LEU A 395 4.28 5.85 18.22
CA LEU A 395 3.50 6.69 19.12
C LEU A 395 2.73 5.84 20.14
N VAL A 396 2.09 4.76 19.71
CA VAL A 396 1.42 3.81 20.61
C VAL A 396 2.42 3.22 21.60
N ASN A 397 3.62 2.82 21.17
CA ASN A 397 4.64 2.29 22.07
C ASN A 397 5.04 3.31 23.15
N LYS A 398 5.23 4.58 22.78
CA LYS A 398 5.54 5.68 23.70
C LYS A 398 4.39 5.98 24.68
N ALA A 399 3.15 5.86 24.19
CA ALA A 399 1.95 6.13 24.98
C ALA A 399 1.55 4.99 25.93
N LEU A 400 1.89 3.74 25.60
CA LEU A 400 1.66 2.59 26.44
C LEU A 400 2.55 2.64 27.69
N GLU A 401 1.91 2.75 28.85
CA GLU A 401 2.56 2.59 30.15
C GLU A 401 3.26 1.21 30.20
N LYS A 402 4.44 1.16 30.85
CA LYS A 402 4.95 -0.14 31.28
C LYS A 402 3.97 -0.66 32.34
N ASN A 403 3.20 -1.69 31.99
CA ASN A 403 2.53 -2.48 33.01
C ASN A 403 3.65 -3.22 33.74
N ASP A 404 3.88 -2.87 35.00
CA ASP A 404 4.77 -3.60 35.92
C ASP A 404 4.28 -5.05 36.14
#